data_AF-A0A956KI42-F1
#
_entry.id   AF-A0A956KI42-F1
#
_cell.length_a   1.000
_cell.length_b   1.000
_cell.length_c   1.000
_cell.angle_alpha   90.00
_cell.angle_beta   90.00
_cell.angle_gamma   90.00
#
_symmetry.space_group_name_H-M   'P 1'
#
loop_
_entity.id
_entity.type
_entity.pdbx_description
1 polymer ?
#
loop_
_entity_poly.entity_id
_entity_poly.type
_entity_poly.pdbx_seq_one_letter_code
_entity_poly.pdbx_strand_id
1 'polypeptide(L)'
;MKIRPFREGGWEVDIVIRLDNGQRHRERRKAPVASKSGALRWGQQRERHLLVHGITPKRTRSADREPESTKKEVPTFAEFAPRFIEGHAKANRYRPSTINGLEKNLRVHIL
;
A
#
# COMPACT_ATOMS: atom_id res chain seq x y z
N MET A 1 -14.70 -11.72 14.30
CA MET A 1 -13.65 -12.53 13.65
C MET A 1 -14.28 -13.65 12.83
N LYS A 2 -13.81 -13.91 11.59
CA LYS A 2 -14.32 -15.01 10.74
C LYS A 2 -13.17 -15.91 10.31
N ILE A 3 -13.41 -17.22 10.21
CA ILE A 3 -12.42 -18.21 9.75
C ILE A 3 -12.93 -18.89 8.49
N ARG A 4 -12.07 -19.07 7.51
CA ARG A 4 -12.39 -19.71 6.23
C ARG A 4 -11.33 -20.74 5.86
N PRO A 5 -11.70 -21.81 5.12
CA PRO A 5 -10.70 -22.70 4.52
C PRO A 5 -9.88 -21.91 3.48
N PHE A 6 -8.55 -22.07 3.53
CA PHE A 6 -7.64 -21.44 2.57
C PHE A 6 -7.41 -22.35 1.36
N ARG A 7 -7.24 -21.77 0.16
CA ARG A 7 -7.14 -22.53 -1.11
C ARG A 7 -5.95 -23.51 -1.13
N GLU A 8 -4.84 -23.18 -0.48
CA GLU A 8 -3.64 -24.04 -0.39
C GLU A 8 -3.57 -24.85 0.91
N GLY A 9 -4.72 -25.19 1.49
CA GLY A 9 -4.81 -25.89 2.77
C GLY A 9 -4.52 -25.01 3.99
N GLY A 10 -5.12 -25.35 5.12
CA GLY A 10 -5.10 -24.54 6.34
C GLY A 10 -6.25 -23.54 6.45
N TRP A 11 -6.17 -22.65 7.43
CA TRP A 11 -7.25 -21.74 7.79
C TRP A 11 -6.85 -20.29 7.59
N GLU A 12 -7.67 -19.53 6.87
CA GLU A 12 -7.58 -18.09 6.79
C GLU A 12 -8.41 -17.46 7.90
N VAL A 13 -7.82 -16.48 8.56
CA VAL A 13 -8.42 -15.74 9.64
C VAL A 13 -8.63 -14.29 9.20
N ASP A 14 -9.88 -13.83 9.27
CA ASP A 14 -10.32 -12.45 9.00
C ASP A 14 -10.58 -11.74 10.33
N ILE A 15 -9.63 -10.90 10.72
CA ILE A 15 -9.63 -10.08 11.94
C ILE A 15 -10.11 -8.68 11.55
N VAL A 16 -11.17 -8.21 12.17
CA VAL A 16 -11.70 -6.85 11.98
C VAL A 16 -11.74 -6.20 13.36
N ILE A 17 -10.87 -5.23 13.58
CA ILE A 17 -10.79 -4.48 14.84
C ILE A 17 -11.07 -3.00 14.62
N ARG A 18 -11.56 -2.34 15.66
CA ARG A 18 -11.56 -0.89 15.77
C ARG A 18 -10.39 -0.51 16.66
N LEU A 19 -9.52 0.35 16.16
CA LEU A 19 -8.46 0.95 16.96
C LEU A 19 -9.03 2.07 17.83
N ASP A 20 -8.26 2.47 18.83
CA ASP A 20 -8.49 3.62 19.71
C ASP A 20 -8.65 4.94 18.93
N ASN A 21 -7.98 5.07 17.79
CA ASN A 21 -8.12 6.20 16.85
C ASN A 21 -9.44 6.17 16.04
N GLY A 22 -10.36 5.24 16.32
CA GLY A 22 -11.63 5.08 15.61
C GLY A 22 -11.51 4.42 14.22
N GLN A 23 -10.30 4.16 13.75
CA GLN A 23 -10.07 3.52 12.45
C GLN A 23 -10.42 2.04 12.51
N ARG A 24 -11.12 1.56 11.47
CA ARG A 24 -11.40 0.13 11.28
C ARG A 24 -10.22 -0.52 10.57
N HIS A 25 -9.55 -1.44 11.25
CA HIS A 25 -8.48 -2.25 10.65
C HIS A 25 -8.97 -3.66 10.33
N ARG A 26 -8.59 -4.16 9.15
CA ARG A 26 -8.90 -5.51 8.69
C ARG A 26 -7.62 -6.25 8.31
N GLU A 27 -7.30 -7.33 9.01
CA GLU A 27 -6.21 -8.24 8.69
C GLU A 27 -6.79 -9.58 8.22
N ARG A 28 -6.52 -9.96 6.96
CA ARG A 28 -6.75 -11.32 6.45
C ARG A 28 -5.41 -12.04 6.34
N ARG A 29 -5.25 -13.14 7.06
CA ARG A 29 -3.98 -13.89 7.10
C ARG A 29 -4.21 -15.38 7.27
N LYS A 30 -3.35 -16.19 6.64
CA LYS A 30 -3.29 -17.63 6.87
C LYS A 30 -2.76 -17.89 8.29
N ALA A 31 -3.52 -18.63 9.09
CA ALA A 31 -3.08 -19.03 10.41
C ALA A 31 -1.90 -20.02 10.29
N PRO A 32 -0.89 -19.92 11.15
CA PRO A 32 0.27 -20.82 11.14
C PRO A 32 -0.06 -22.23 11.69
N VAL A 33 -1.34 -22.54 11.91
CA VAL A 33 -1.81 -23.75 12.56
C VAL A 33 -2.82 -24.47 11.67
N ALA A 34 -2.73 -25.80 11.66
CA ALA A 34 -3.53 -26.66 10.78
C ALA A 34 -4.97 -26.89 11.29
N SER A 35 -5.23 -26.72 12.59
CA SER A 35 -6.54 -26.96 13.18
C SER A 35 -7.43 -25.71 13.18
N LYS A 36 -8.74 -25.91 13.01
CA LYS A 36 -9.75 -24.83 12.99
C LYS A 36 -9.82 -24.08 14.33
N SER A 37 -9.82 -24.84 15.43
CA SER A 37 -9.83 -24.31 16.79
C SER A 37 -8.52 -23.59 17.13
N GLY A 38 -7.39 -24.11 16.66
CA GLY A 38 -6.09 -23.44 16.76
C GLY A 38 -6.08 -22.11 16.01
N ALA A 39 -6.64 -22.07 14.80
CA ALA A 39 -6.72 -20.84 14.01
C ALA A 39 -7.59 -19.77 14.67
N LEU A 40 -8.68 -20.19 15.34
CA LEU A 40 -9.51 -19.29 16.15
C LEU A 40 -8.73 -18.71 17.32
N ARG A 41 -8.04 -19.54 18.09
CA ARG A 41 -7.25 -19.09 19.25
C ARG A 41 -6.11 -18.18 18.82
N TRP A 42 -5.41 -18.53 17.74
CA TRP A 42 -4.33 -17.73 17.18
C TRP A 42 -4.82 -16.34 16.78
N GLY A 43 -5.95 -16.24 16.09
CA GLY A 43 -6.44 -14.93 15.68
C GLY A 43 -7.07 -14.11 16.81
N GLN A 44 -7.63 -14.73 17.85
CA GLN A 44 -8.00 -14.02 19.10
C GLN A 44 -6.77 -13.44 19.81
N GLN A 45 -5.67 -14.21 19.88
CA GLN A 45 -4.41 -13.73 20.43
C GLN A 45 -3.83 -12.60 19.58
N ARG A 46 -3.93 -12.71 18.25
CA ARG A 46 -3.51 -11.66 17.31
C ARG A 46 -4.34 -10.39 17.44
N GLU A 47 -5.65 -10.52 17.61
CA GLU A 47 -6.57 -9.40 17.86
C GLU A 47 -6.14 -8.62 19.12
N ARG A 48 -5.90 -9.31 20.24
CA ARG A 48 -5.40 -8.69 21.48
C ARG A 48 -4.05 -8.02 21.28
N HIS A 49 -3.14 -8.69 20.58
CA HIS A 49 -1.82 -8.12 20.27
C HIS A 49 -1.93 -6.84 19.43
N LEU A 50 -2.85 -6.79 18.46
CA LEU A 50 -3.06 -5.60 17.63
C LEU A 50 -3.69 -4.44 18.42
N LEU A 51 -4.51 -4.74 19.43
CA LEU A 51 -5.08 -3.71 20.32
C LEU A 51 -4.03 -3.15 21.29
N VAL A 52 -3.10 -3.98 21.77
CA VAL A 52 -2.08 -3.56 22.75
C VAL A 52 -0.87 -2.88 22.09
N HIS A 53 -0.37 -3.43 20.98
CA HIS A 53 0.84 -2.94 20.31
C HIS A 53 0.54 -2.02 19.11
N GLY A 54 -0.73 -1.78 18.81
CA GLY A 54 -1.17 -1.07 17.61
C GLY A 54 -0.91 -1.86 16.32
N ILE A 55 -1.27 -1.24 15.19
CA ILE A 55 -0.90 -1.77 13.87
C ILE A 55 0.59 -1.49 13.69
N THR A 56 1.44 -2.50 13.86
CA THR A 56 2.78 -2.44 13.25
C THR A 56 2.55 -2.20 11.76
N PRO A 57 3.06 -1.11 11.16
CA PRO A 57 2.83 -0.84 9.75
C PRO A 57 3.23 -2.10 9.01
N LYS A 58 2.24 -2.70 8.34
CA LYS A 58 2.45 -3.86 7.49
C LYS A 58 3.60 -3.43 6.59
N ARG A 59 4.78 -4.04 6.75
CA ARG A 59 5.84 -3.97 5.74
C ARG A 59 5.16 -4.48 4.48
N THR A 60 4.62 -3.54 3.70
CA THR A 60 4.17 -3.78 2.35
C THR A 60 5.34 -4.49 1.69
N ARG A 61 5.06 -5.60 1.04
CA ARG A 61 6.06 -6.51 0.45
C ARG A 61 6.99 -5.72 -0.48
N SER A 62 8.05 -5.20 0.10
CA SER A 62 9.29 -4.68 -0.47
C SER A 62 10.30 -4.67 0.68
N ALA A 63 10.48 -5.83 1.32
CA ALA A 63 11.44 -6.03 2.39
C ALA A 63 12.84 -6.36 1.83
N ASP A 64 13.16 -5.82 0.65
CA ASP A 64 14.51 -5.73 0.05
C ASP A 64 14.89 -4.25 -0.16
N ARG A 65 14.47 -3.35 0.73
CA ARG A 65 15.00 -1.99 0.74
C ARG A 65 15.52 -1.68 2.14
N GLU A 66 16.83 -1.56 2.17
CA GLU A 66 17.75 -1.09 3.20
C GLU A 66 17.17 -0.02 4.15
N PRO A 67 17.73 0.07 5.37
CA PRO A 67 17.25 0.96 6.41
C PRO A 67 17.44 2.43 6.02
N GLU A 68 16.50 3.27 6.47
CA GLU A 68 16.59 4.73 6.58
C GLU A 68 17.82 5.40 5.95
N SER A 69 17.74 5.77 4.68
CA SER A 69 18.49 6.92 4.19
C SER A 69 17.62 7.71 3.22
N THR A 70 17.38 8.96 3.63
CA THR A 70 16.68 10.04 2.93
C THR A 70 15.24 9.73 2.51
N LYS A 71 14.29 10.55 3.00
CA LYS A 71 13.01 10.70 2.31
C LYS A 71 13.39 11.00 0.86
N LYS A 72 13.16 10.06 -0.06
CA LYS A 72 13.35 10.34 -1.48
C LYS A 72 12.59 11.62 -1.73
N GLU A 73 13.30 12.68 -2.10
CA GLU A 73 12.70 13.93 -2.54
C GLU A 73 12.02 13.63 -3.86
N VAL A 74 10.86 12.98 -3.76
CA VAL A 74 10.01 12.71 -4.90
C VAL A 74 9.47 14.07 -5.28
N PRO A 75 9.82 14.59 -6.47
CA PRO A 75 9.34 15.90 -6.89
C PRO A 75 7.82 15.88 -6.85
N THR A 76 7.24 16.99 -6.40
CA THR A 76 5.78 17.14 -6.51
C THR A 76 5.42 17.12 -7.99
N PHE A 77 4.20 16.70 -8.32
CA PHE A 77 3.77 16.64 -9.72
C PHE A 77 3.94 18.00 -10.44
N ALA A 78 3.77 19.11 -9.72
CA ALA A 78 4.04 20.47 -10.17
C ALA A 78 5.50 20.73 -10.60
N GLU A 79 6.46 20.12 -9.92
CA GLU A 79 7.89 20.26 -10.24
C GLU A 79 8.32 19.28 -11.33
N PHE A 80 7.67 18.11 -11.39
CA PHE A 80 7.94 17.08 -12.38
C PHE A 80 7.39 17.43 -13.77
N ALA A 81 6.18 17.99 -13.85
CA ALA A 81 5.50 18.32 -15.10
C ALA A 81 6.34 19.17 -16.08
N PRO A 82 6.95 20.31 -15.69
CA PRO A 82 7.77 21.09 -16.60
C PRO A 82 9.03 20.33 -17.04
N ARG A 83 9.67 19.58 -16.13
CA ARG A 83 10.85 18.76 -16.43
C ARG A 83 10.54 17.64 -17.44
N PHE A 84 9.35 17.07 -17.38
CA PHE A 84 8.90 16.05 -18.33
C PHE A 84 8.72 16.62 -19.75
N ILE A 85 8.07 17.79 -19.87
CA ILE A 85 7.87 18.40 -21.19
C ILE A 85 9.21 18.77 -21.84
N GLU A 86 10.11 19.39 -21.08
CA GLU A 86 11.38 19.85 -21.59
C GLU A 86 12.39 18.71 -21.78
N GLY A 87 12.65 17.95 -20.71
CA GLY A 87 13.68 16.92 -20.68
C GLY A 87 13.30 15.62 -21.39
N HIS A 88 12.01 15.39 -21.67
CA HIS A 88 11.54 14.18 -22.34
C HIS A 88 10.77 14.47 -23.63
N ALA A 89 9.68 15.22 -23.59
CA ALA A 89 8.85 15.40 -24.79
C ALA A 89 9.57 16.22 -25.89
N LYS A 90 10.22 17.33 -25.54
CA LYS A 90 11.01 18.14 -26.47
C LYS A 90 12.34 17.46 -26.82
N ALA A 91 13.04 16.89 -25.84
CA ALA A 91 14.30 16.17 -26.06
C ALA A 91 14.15 14.99 -27.03
N ASN A 92 13.07 14.20 -26.89
CA ASN A 92 12.75 13.10 -27.80
C ASN A 92 12.03 13.54 -29.08
N ARG A 93 11.97 14.85 -29.36
CA ARG A 93 11.41 15.44 -30.59
C ARG A 93 10.00 14.95 -30.89
N TYR A 94 9.15 14.90 -29.87
CA TYR A 94 7.75 14.59 -30.08
C TYR A 94 7.12 15.60 -31.04
N ARG A 95 6.08 15.16 -31.76
CA ARG A 95 5.34 16.04 -32.67
C ARG A 95 4.86 17.29 -31.90
N PRO A 96 4.95 18.50 -32.48
CA PRO A 96 4.54 19.72 -31.79
C PRO A 96 3.07 19.69 -31.29
N SER A 97 2.17 19.06 -32.05
CA SER A 97 0.78 18.87 -31.63
C SER A 97 0.65 18.01 -30.37
N THR A 98 1.49 16.99 -30.24
CA THR A 98 1.55 16.12 -29.06
C THR A 98 2.05 16.90 -27.84
N ILE A 99 3.09 17.72 -28.01
CA ILE A 99 3.63 18.57 -26.93
C ILE A 99 2.56 19.55 -26.44
N ASN A 100 1.89 20.24 -27.36
CA ASN A 100 0.82 21.18 -27.02
C ASN A 100 -0.35 20.50 -26.29
N GLY A 101 -0.71 19.27 -26.70
CA GLY A 101 -1.73 18.48 -26.02
C GLY A 101 -1.33 18.09 -24.59
N LEU A 102 -0.08 17.67 -24.40
CA LEU A 102 0.47 17.38 -23.07
C LEU A 102 0.49 18.62 -22.18
N GLU A 103 0.96 19.76 -22.67
CA GLU A 103 0.96 21.03 -21.92
C GLU A 103 -0.45 21.47 -21.51
N LYS A 104 -1.43 21.36 -22.43
CA LYS A 104 -2.83 21.68 -22.13
C LYS A 104 -3.41 20.75 -21.06
N ASN A 105 -3.19 19.44 -21.19
CA ASN A 105 -3.71 18.46 -20.23
C ASN A 105 -3.11 18.65 -18.84
N LEU A 106 -1.81 18.94 -18.77
CA LEU A 106 -1.13 19.23 -17.51
C LEU A 106 -1.75 20.46 -16.83
N ARG A 107 -2.02 21.54 -17.57
CA ARG A 107 -2.59 22.79 -17.04
C ARG A 107 -4.07 22.69 -16.63
N VAL A 108 -4.87 21.86 -17.28
CA VAL A 108 -6.33 21.82 -17.06
C VAL A 108 -6.74 20.74 -16.06
N HIS A 109 -6.00 19.63 -15.98
CA HIS A 109 -6.46 18.44 -15.26
C HIS A 109 -5.57 17.98 -14.11
N ILE A 110 -4.30 18.42 -14.03
CA ILE A 110 -3.36 17.85 -13.08
C ILE A 110 -2.68 18.91 -12.19
N LEU A 111 -2.32 20.06 -12.76
CA LEU A 111 -1.84 21.24 -12.03
C LEU A 111 -2.99 22.18 -11.71
#